data_AF-A0A844MIY3-F1
#
_entry.id   AF-A0A844MIY3-F1
#
_cell.length_a   1.000
_cell.length_b   1.000
_cell.length_c   1.000
_cell.angle_alpha   90.00
_cell.angle_beta   90.00
_cell.angle_gamma   90.00
#
_symmetry.space_group_name_H-M   'P 1'
#
loop_
_entity.id
_entity.type
_entity.pdbx_description
1 polymer ?
#
loop_
_entity_poly.entity_id
_entity_poly.type
_entity_poly.pdbx_seq_one_letter_code
_entity_poly.pdbx_strand_id
1 'polypeptide(L)'
;MSNFHSDPLDVLQEKLAKFQHQYIKTADHKRKFELEHDINEIKEQITELSKIYEALLTLNYSQQNATYNDFCDNYSSKKIGCFLVHGKNRSLPRWLVHRLVHCVFPAETTHKKLKVSLPKEESYIDTLWKILAHQLQINPDARSDEIVEQVYHYWCTSTVILLFENLHNLYQQDCKKLIDEFWKPLTEMGKSRLEREGSYYLLMFLVDNTGCSSTWDIEFKELKDCDRALPLLEPIKLPKIEEFTLEAIKIWVTKNHKLPNFPSDNNYELDKLAKNFHTKNKGIPEDVMEAICEKCDYNWSDFMKRIDL
;
A
#
# COMPACT_ATOMS: atom_id res chain seq x y z
N MET A 1 0.01 1.07 25.46
CA MET A 1 -0.55 -0.28 25.26
C MET A 1 -1.25 -0.29 23.91
N SER A 2 -0.58 -0.81 22.88
CA SER A 2 -1.11 -0.91 21.52
C SER A 2 -2.00 -2.14 21.43
N ASN A 3 -3.31 -1.94 21.25
CA ASN A 3 -4.20 -3.01 20.82
C ASN A 3 -3.78 -3.41 19.40
N PHE A 4 -2.98 -4.47 19.27
CA PHE A 4 -2.80 -5.17 18.01
C PHE A 4 -4.16 -5.78 17.65
N HIS A 5 -4.93 -5.12 16.80
CA HIS A 5 -6.05 -5.74 16.11
C HIS A 5 -5.46 -6.57 14.97
N SER A 6 -5.48 -7.90 15.11
CA SER A 6 -4.93 -8.85 14.15
C SER A 6 -5.65 -8.79 12.80
N ASP A 7 -4.92 -9.07 11.71
CA ASP A 7 -5.49 -9.25 10.37
C ASP A 7 -6.60 -10.33 10.43
N PRO A 8 -7.83 -10.05 9.98
CA PRO A 8 -8.89 -11.05 9.95
C PRO A 8 -8.52 -12.32 9.16
N LEU A 9 -7.66 -12.23 8.14
CA LEU A 9 -7.15 -13.41 7.45
C LEU A 9 -6.27 -14.26 8.38
N ASP A 10 -5.37 -13.64 9.16
CA ASP A 10 -4.55 -14.34 10.14
C ASP A 10 -5.41 -15.01 11.21
N VAL A 11 -6.47 -14.34 11.67
CA VAL A 11 -7.43 -14.89 12.63
C VAL A 11 -8.13 -16.13 12.06
N LEU A 12 -8.57 -16.06 10.80
CA LEU A 12 -9.21 -17.20 10.13
C LEU A 12 -8.22 -18.35 9.91
N GLN A 13 -6.97 -18.06 9.53
CA GLN A 13 -5.93 -19.06 9.37
C GLN A 13 -5.54 -19.72 10.70
N GLU A 14 -5.43 -18.96 11.78
CA GLU A 14 -5.17 -19.50 13.13
C GLU A 14 -6.34 -20.38 13.60
N LYS A 15 -7.59 -19.95 13.35
CA LYS A 15 -8.79 -20.73 13.66
C LYS A 15 -8.83 -22.03 12.84
N LEU A 16 -8.49 -21.97 11.55
CA LEU A 16 -8.39 -23.14 10.68
C LEU A 16 -7.35 -24.14 11.22
N ALA A 17 -6.15 -23.68 11.57
CA ALA A 17 -5.10 -24.52 12.14
C ALA A 17 -5.53 -25.18 13.46
N LYS A 18 -6.22 -24.42 14.33
CA LYS A 18 -6.79 -24.95 15.57
C LYS A 18 -7.82 -26.05 15.32
N PHE A 19 -8.74 -25.86 14.37
CA PHE A 19 -9.79 -26.84 14.07
C PHE A 19 -9.22 -28.09 13.40
N GLN A 20 -8.26 -27.94 12.49
CA GLN A 20 -7.55 -29.07 11.88
C GLN A 20 -6.81 -29.91 12.93
N HIS A 21 -6.14 -29.26 13.89
CA HIS A 21 -5.48 -29.96 15.00
C HIS A 21 -6.47 -30.73 15.89
N GLN A 22 -7.62 -30.13 16.20
CA GLN A 22 -8.68 -30.80 16.96
C GLN A 22 -9.27 -31.99 16.20
N TYR A 23 -9.45 -31.86 14.88
CA TYR A 23 -9.97 -32.92 14.02
C TYR A 23 -9.06 -34.15 14.02
N ILE A 24 -7.74 -33.93 13.98
CA ILE A 24 -6.74 -35.01 14.05
C ILE A 24 -6.76 -35.70 15.42
N LYS A 25 -6.93 -34.94 16.51
CA LYS A 25 -6.83 -35.45 17.88
C LYS A 25 -8.09 -36.13 18.41
N THR A 26 -9.27 -35.72 17.94
CA THR A 26 -10.52 -36.27 18.49
C THR A 26 -10.78 -37.68 17.95
N ALA A 27 -11.19 -38.60 18.82
CA ALA A 27 -11.67 -39.93 18.43
C ALA A 27 -13.19 -40.00 18.27
N ASP A 28 -13.91 -38.96 18.71
CA ASP A 28 -15.37 -38.87 18.61
C ASP A 28 -15.80 -38.55 17.17
N HIS A 29 -16.53 -39.49 16.56
CA HIS A 29 -17.06 -39.37 15.20
C HIS A 29 -18.04 -38.20 15.03
N LYS A 30 -18.88 -37.91 16.02
CA LYS A 30 -19.81 -36.77 15.95
C LYS A 30 -19.02 -35.46 15.94
N ARG A 31 -18.02 -35.34 16.81
CA ARG A 31 -17.15 -34.17 16.87
C ARG A 31 -16.31 -34.01 15.59
N LYS A 32 -15.86 -35.10 14.97
CA LYS A 32 -15.18 -35.03 13.67
C LYS A 32 -16.06 -34.46 12.58
N PHE A 33 -17.31 -34.89 12.50
CA PHE A 33 -18.27 -34.39 11.52
C PHE A 33 -18.53 -32.89 11.69
N GLU A 34 -18.74 -32.42 12.93
CA GLU A 34 -18.88 -30.99 13.24
C GLU A 34 -17.62 -30.20 12.81
N LEU A 35 -16.43 -30.68 13.17
CA LEU A 35 -15.17 -30.03 12.82
C LEU A 35 -14.93 -30.01 11.30
N GLU A 36 -15.35 -31.04 10.56
CA GLU A 36 -15.23 -31.06 9.10
C GLU A 36 -16.08 -29.97 8.46
N HIS A 37 -17.31 -29.79 8.95
CA HIS A 37 -18.18 -28.69 8.53
C HIS A 37 -17.53 -27.33 8.85
N ASP A 38 -17.09 -27.12 10.10
CA ASP A 38 -16.46 -25.86 10.52
C ASP A 38 -15.18 -25.54 9.73
N ILE A 39 -14.37 -26.56 9.41
CA ILE A 39 -13.15 -26.42 8.59
C ILE A 39 -13.49 -25.98 7.16
N ASN A 40 -14.52 -26.58 6.56
CA ASN A 40 -14.93 -26.23 5.21
C ASN A 40 -15.49 -24.81 5.14
N GLU A 41 -16.33 -24.42 6.11
CA GLU A 41 -16.85 -23.06 6.22
C GLU A 41 -15.73 -22.02 6.34
N ILE A 42 -14.72 -22.26 7.18
CA ILE A 42 -13.58 -21.34 7.32
C ILE A 42 -12.76 -21.27 6.04
N LYS A 43 -12.53 -22.39 5.34
CA LYS A 43 -11.81 -22.39 4.06
C LYS A 43 -12.54 -21.57 3.00
N GLU A 44 -13.86 -21.66 2.96
CA GLU A 44 -14.71 -20.84 2.08
C GLU A 44 -14.56 -19.36 2.41
N GLN A 45 -14.68 -18.97 3.69
CA GLN A 45 -14.48 -17.59 4.13
C GLN A 45 -13.10 -17.03 3.77
N ILE A 46 -12.03 -17.82 3.97
CA ILE A 46 -10.66 -17.43 3.58
C ILE A 46 -10.57 -17.19 2.06
N THR A 47 -11.17 -18.09 1.28
CA THR A 47 -11.18 -18.01 -0.19
C THR A 47 -11.94 -16.78 -0.67
N GLU A 48 -13.10 -16.50 -0.09
CA GLU A 48 -13.93 -15.33 -0.42
C GLU A 48 -13.23 -14.02 -0.04
N LEU A 49 -12.69 -13.93 1.18
CA LEU A 49 -11.93 -12.77 1.63
C LEU A 49 -10.74 -12.48 0.70
N SER A 50 -10.04 -13.54 0.26
CA SER A 50 -8.93 -13.42 -0.69
C SER A 50 -9.40 -12.92 -2.06
N LYS A 51 -10.50 -13.47 -2.59
CA LYS A 51 -11.08 -13.01 -3.87
C LYS A 51 -11.49 -11.54 -3.83
N ILE A 52 -12.10 -11.09 -2.73
CA ILE A 52 -12.53 -9.70 -2.57
C ILE A 52 -11.29 -8.80 -2.51
N TYR A 53 -10.30 -9.15 -1.70
CA TYR A 53 -9.05 -8.40 -1.61
C TYR A 53 -8.37 -8.23 -2.98
N GLU A 54 -8.22 -9.33 -3.73
CA GLU A 54 -7.66 -9.27 -5.09
C GLU A 54 -8.52 -8.41 -6.03
N ALA A 55 -9.85 -8.51 -5.93
CA ALA A 55 -10.74 -7.68 -6.72
C ALA A 55 -10.56 -6.19 -6.40
N LEU A 56 -10.46 -5.80 -5.13
CA LEU A 56 -10.25 -4.41 -4.69
C LEU A 56 -8.91 -3.86 -5.20
N LEU A 57 -7.87 -4.70 -5.29
CA LEU A 57 -6.58 -4.31 -5.90
C LEU A 57 -6.71 -3.98 -7.40
N THR A 58 -7.74 -4.46 -8.10
CA THR A 58 -7.95 -4.16 -9.54
C THR A 58 -8.74 -2.87 -9.81
N LEU A 59 -9.30 -2.22 -8.77
CA LEU A 59 -10.09 -1.00 -8.93
C LEU A 59 -9.22 0.16 -9.48
N ASN A 60 -9.84 1.12 -10.15
CA ASN A 60 -9.21 1.99 -11.16
C ASN A 60 -8.11 2.96 -10.63
N TYR A 61 -6.86 2.52 -10.67
CA TYR A 61 -5.64 3.36 -10.54
C TYR A 61 -4.74 3.20 -11.78
N SER A 62 -5.36 3.11 -12.96
CA SER A 62 -4.68 2.75 -14.22
C SER A 62 -3.56 3.73 -14.59
N GLN A 63 -3.77 5.03 -14.38
CA GLN A 63 -2.77 6.06 -14.67
C GLN A 63 -1.55 5.95 -13.75
N GLN A 64 -1.77 5.81 -12.44
CA GLN A 64 -0.69 5.68 -11.46
C GLN A 64 0.11 4.39 -11.68
N ASN A 65 -0.59 3.29 -11.96
CA ASN A 65 0.04 2.03 -12.32
C ASN A 65 0.86 2.14 -13.61
N ALA A 66 0.34 2.82 -14.63
CA ALA A 66 1.07 3.00 -15.88
C ALA A 66 2.37 3.79 -15.66
N THR A 67 2.32 4.88 -14.90
CA THR A 67 3.53 5.65 -14.55
C THR A 67 4.51 4.83 -13.72
N TYR A 68 4.03 4.09 -12.72
CA TYR A 68 4.90 3.27 -11.87
C TYR A 68 5.52 2.09 -12.64
N ASN A 69 4.76 1.44 -13.52
CA ASN A 69 5.27 0.39 -14.40
C ASN A 69 6.29 0.95 -15.39
N ASP A 70 6.03 2.12 -15.99
CA ASP A 70 7.00 2.78 -16.87
C ASP A 70 8.31 3.08 -16.13
N PHE A 71 8.24 3.49 -14.86
CA PHE A 71 9.42 3.60 -14.00
C PHE A 71 10.12 2.24 -13.85
N CYS A 72 9.38 1.20 -13.47
CA CYS A 72 9.90 -0.14 -13.27
C CYS A 72 10.54 -0.74 -14.53
N ASP A 73 10.02 -0.43 -15.71
CA ASP A 73 10.49 -1.02 -16.96
C ASP A 73 11.62 -0.20 -17.60
N ASN A 74 11.53 1.14 -17.53
CA ASN A 74 12.38 2.03 -18.33
C ASN A 74 13.36 2.89 -17.51
N TYR A 75 13.13 3.05 -16.20
CA TYR A 75 13.96 3.90 -15.33
C TYR A 75 14.62 3.11 -14.18
N SER A 76 14.21 1.86 -13.97
CA SER A 76 14.64 1.04 -12.84
C SER A 76 16.02 0.39 -12.99
N SER A 77 16.78 0.70 -14.06
CA SER A 77 18.17 0.26 -14.19
C SER A 77 18.99 0.55 -12.93
N LYS A 78 18.57 1.56 -12.16
CA LYS A 78 19.16 1.97 -10.89
C LYS A 78 18.39 1.55 -9.64
N LYS A 79 17.16 1.02 -9.77
CA LYS A 79 16.28 0.52 -8.68
C LYS A 79 16.08 1.49 -7.51
N ILE A 80 16.25 2.78 -7.75
CA ILE A 80 16.03 3.88 -6.80
C ILE A 80 14.86 4.69 -7.31
N GLY A 81 13.87 4.96 -6.45
CA GLY A 81 12.75 5.81 -6.80
C GLY A 81 12.09 6.45 -5.59
N CYS A 82 11.72 7.71 -5.72
CA CYS A 82 10.87 8.41 -4.75
C CYS A 82 9.58 8.85 -5.43
N PHE A 83 8.44 8.60 -4.80
CA PHE A 83 7.12 8.88 -5.36
C PHE A 83 6.29 9.72 -4.39
N LEU A 84 5.74 10.83 -4.88
CA LEU A 84 4.65 11.53 -4.22
C LEU A 84 3.32 10.90 -4.68
N VAL A 85 2.61 10.30 -3.73
CA VAL A 85 1.28 9.71 -3.93
C VAL A 85 0.27 10.61 -3.24
N HIS A 86 -0.62 11.21 -4.02
CA HIS A 86 -1.50 12.26 -3.52
C HIS A 86 -2.90 12.20 -4.10
N GLY A 87 -3.86 12.71 -3.34
CA GLY A 87 -5.25 12.84 -3.77
C GLY A 87 -6.05 13.67 -2.77
N LYS A 88 -7.36 13.77 -3.00
CA LYS A 88 -8.25 14.47 -2.06
C LYS A 88 -8.50 13.58 -0.83
N ASN A 89 -9.13 14.16 0.20
CA ASN A 89 -9.62 13.37 1.33
C ASN A 89 -10.42 12.15 0.83
N ARG A 90 -10.21 10.98 1.46
CA ARG A 90 -10.85 9.71 1.12
C ARG A 90 -10.49 9.13 -0.26
N SER A 91 -9.41 9.61 -0.90
CA SER A 91 -8.92 9.04 -2.16
C SER A 91 -8.03 7.80 -1.98
N LEU A 92 -7.82 7.33 -0.74
CA LEU A 92 -7.01 6.16 -0.39
C LEU A 92 -5.57 6.09 -0.98
N PRO A 93 -4.72 7.13 -0.88
CA PRO A 93 -3.33 7.04 -1.34
C PRO A 93 -2.53 5.88 -0.72
N ARG A 94 -2.78 5.58 0.57
CA ARG A 94 -2.16 4.44 1.25
C ARG A 94 -2.49 3.10 0.59
N TRP A 95 -3.74 2.90 0.17
CA TRP A 95 -4.15 1.69 -0.56
C TRP A 95 -3.46 1.59 -1.92
N LEU A 96 -3.28 2.72 -2.61
CA LEU A 96 -2.53 2.73 -3.86
C LEU A 96 -1.07 2.31 -3.63
N VAL A 97 -0.37 2.83 -2.62
CA VAL A 97 1.00 2.40 -2.33
C VAL A 97 1.06 0.90 -2.08
N HIS A 98 0.13 0.37 -1.27
CA HIS A 98 0.00 -1.06 -1.01
C HIS A 98 -0.12 -1.87 -2.30
N ARG A 99 -1.00 -1.44 -3.20
CA ARG A 99 -1.15 -2.04 -4.53
C ARG A 99 0.15 -1.99 -5.33
N LEU A 100 0.81 -0.82 -5.42
CA LEU A 100 2.02 -0.64 -6.24
C LEU A 100 3.16 -1.54 -5.75
N VAL A 101 3.35 -1.64 -4.43
CA VAL A 101 4.34 -2.54 -3.83
C VAL A 101 3.99 -3.99 -4.11
N HIS A 102 2.73 -4.40 -3.89
CA HIS A 102 2.27 -5.77 -4.10
C HIS A 102 2.37 -6.24 -5.57
N CYS A 103 2.21 -5.33 -6.53
CA CYS A 103 2.34 -5.65 -7.96
C CYS A 103 3.77 -5.95 -8.39
N VAL A 104 4.78 -5.35 -7.75
CA VAL A 104 6.20 -5.51 -8.12
C VAL A 104 6.91 -6.53 -7.24
N PHE A 105 6.50 -6.63 -5.98
CA PHE A 105 7.12 -7.48 -4.99
C PHE A 105 6.08 -8.45 -4.41
N PRO A 106 6.11 -9.74 -4.80
CA PRO A 106 5.28 -10.75 -4.16
C PRO A 106 5.52 -10.82 -2.65
N ALA A 107 4.52 -11.21 -1.87
CA ALA A 107 4.60 -11.26 -0.41
C ALA A 107 5.73 -12.13 0.16
N GLU A 108 6.31 -13.01 -0.66
CA GLU A 108 7.36 -13.97 -0.25
C GLU A 108 8.78 -13.37 -0.20
N THR A 109 8.99 -12.15 -0.68
CA THR A 109 10.32 -11.54 -0.68
C THR A 109 10.60 -10.79 0.63
N THR A 110 11.71 -11.12 1.29
CA THR A 110 12.18 -10.44 2.50
C THR A 110 12.62 -9.01 2.17
N HIS A 111 11.78 -8.04 2.48
CA HIS A 111 12.08 -6.60 2.36
C HIS A 111 12.15 -5.97 3.73
N LYS A 112 13.08 -5.01 3.90
CA LYS A 112 13.05 -4.12 5.04
C LYS A 112 12.05 -2.99 4.73
N LYS A 113 10.86 -3.11 5.30
CA LYS A 113 9.84 -2.06 5.23
C LYS A 113 10.00 -1.12 6.43
N LEU A 114 10.02 0.17 6.16
CA LEU A 114 10.18 1.24 7.15
C LEU A 114 9.03 2.21 6.97
N LYS A 115 7.98 2.02 7.78
CA LYS A 115 6.76 2.83 7.74
C LYS A 115 6.80 3.94 8.77
N VAL A 116 7.02 5.16 8.33
CA VAL A 116 6.95 6.35 9.16
C VAL A 116 5.57 6.97 9.05
N SER A 117 4.72 6.75 10.05
CA SER A 117 3.43 7.45 10.16
C SER A 117 3.59 8.69 11.02
N LEU A 118 3.43 9.87 10.42
CA LEU A 118 3.35 11.10 11.19
C LEU A 118 2.09 11.10 12.07
N PRO A 119 2.17 11.67 13.29
CA PRO A 119 1.02 11.95 14.16
C PRO A 119 -0.12 12.64 13.42
N LYS A 120 -1.33 12.60 13.99
CA LYS A 120 -2.51 13.25 13.40
C LYS A 120 -2.41 14.78 13.49
N GLU A 121 -1.62 15.28 14.42
CA GLU A 121 -1.32 16.68 14.64
C GLU A 121 -0.17 17.17 13.76
N GLU A 122 -0.06 18.49 13.62
CA GLU A 122 1.08 19.14 12.97
C GLU A 122 2.38 18.63 13.58
N SER A 123 3.31 18.25 12.71
CA SER A 123 4.54 17.58 13.07
C SER A 123 5.73 18.30 12.44
N TYR A 124 6.85 18.24 13.14
CA TYR A 124 8.12 18.82 12.71
C TYR A 124 9.08 17.72 12.25
N ILE A 125 10.11 18.12 11.51
CA ILE A 125 11.14 17.19 11.03
C ILE A 125 11.79 16.37 12.16
N ASP A 126 11.97 16.95 13.35
CA ASP A 126 12.55 16.23 14.50
C ASP A 126 11.67 15.06 14.98
N THR A 127 10.35 15.17 14.81
CA THR A 127 9.42 14.07 15.12
C THR A 127 9.64 12.91 14.15
N LEU A 128 9.84 13.22 12.87
CA LEU A 128 10.15 12.25 11.83
C LEU A 128 11.48 11.54 12.12
N TRP A 129 12.52 12.28 12.49
CA TRP A 129 13.82 11.69 12.86
C TRP A 129 13.72 10.74 14.05
N LYS A 130 12.98 11.11 15.09
CA LYS A 130 12.74 10.23 16.25
C LYS A 130 12.01 8.95 15.88
N ILE A 131 10.99 9.04 15.01
CA ILE A 131 10.27 7.85 14.53
C ILE A 131 11.20 6.94 13.74
N LEU A 132 11.99 7.49 12.81
CA LEU A 132 12.95 6.72 12.03
C LEU A 132 14.01 6.07 12.92
N ALA A 133 14.61 6.83 13.84
CA ALA A 133 15.62 6.32 14.77
C ALA A 133 15.08 5.15 15.60
N HIS A 134 13.85 5.27 16.12
CA HIS A 134 13.20 4.19 16.85
C HIS A 134 12.98 2.94 15.98
N GLN A 135 12.53 3.09 14.73
CA GLN A 135 12.32 1.95 13.81
C GLN A 135 13.61 1.27 13.36
N LEU A 136 14.68 2.04 13.28
CA LEU A 136 16.02 1.57 12.97
C LEU A 136 16.75 1.01 14.21
N GLN A 137 16.14 1.13 15.40
CA GLN A 137 16.71 0.71 16.68
C GLN A 137 18.06 1.37 16.99
N ILE A 138 18.20 2.64 16.60
CA ILE A 138 19.36 3.48 16.92
C ILE A 138 18.99 4.51 17.99
N ASN A 139 19.95 5.36 18.38
CA ASN A 139 19.73 6.40 19.38
C ASN A 139 18.55 7.31 18.98
N PRO A 140 17.53 7.56 19.82
CA PRO A 140 16.42 8.46 19.51
C PRO A 140 16.84 9.89 19.16
N ASP A 141 17.99 10.33 19.66
CA ASP A 141 18.59 11.64 19.37
C ASP A 141 19.65 11.55 18.24
N ALA A 142 19.63 10.46 17.47
CA ALA A 142 20.47 10.29 16.30
C ALA A 142 20.23 11.42 15.29
N ARG A 143 21.32 11.88 14.70
CA ARG A 143 21.29 12.89 13.65
C ARG A 143 20.82 12.27 12.31
N SER A 144 20.43 13.13 11.37
CA SER A 144 19.96 12.70 10.06
C SER A 144 21.00 11.90 9.27
N ASP A 145 22.28 12.22 9.41
CA ASP A 145 23.41 11.47 8.83
C ASP A 145 23.49 10.03 9.36
N GLU A 146 23.37 9.83 10.67
CA GLU A 146 23.34 8.48 11.29
C GLU A 146 22.13 7.65 10.82
N ILE A 147 20.96 8.30 10.68
CA ILE A 147 19.75 7.66 10.14
C ILE A 147 19.97 7.22 8.69
N VAL A 148 20.56 8.09 7.86
CA VAL A 148 20.90 7.79 6.47
C VAL A 148 21.85 6.60 6.37
N GLU A 149 22.93 6.59 7.15
CA GLU A 149 23.91 5.50 7.17
C GLU A 149 23.25 4.16 7.53
N GLN A 150 22.37 4.16 8.54
CA GLN A 150 21.70 2.95 8.96
C GLN A 150 20.71 2.42 7.91
N VAL A 151 19.96 3.30 7.23
CA VAL A 151 19.09 2.90 6.11
C VAL A 151 19.94 2.37 4.95
N TYR A 152 21.07 2.99 4.66
CA TYR A 152 22.01 2.53 3.63
C TYR A 152 22.55 1.12 3.95
N HIS A 153 22.86 0.83 5.22
CA HIS A 153 23.26 -0.51 5.65
C HIS A 153 22.17 -1.56 5.39
N TYR A 154 20.91 -1.26 5.68
CA TYR A 154 19.80 -2.18 5.35
C TYR A 154 19.63 -2.37 3.84
N TRP A 155 19.76 -1.29 3.08
CA TRP A 155 19.68 -1.35 1.63
C TRP A 155 20.84 -2.15 1.02
N CYS A 156 22.01 -2.16 1.65
CA CYS A 156 23.14 -3.03 1.27
C CYS A 156 22.75 -4.50 1.21
N THR A 157 21.86 -4.98 2.09
CA THR A 157 21.54 -6.41 2.23
C THR A 157 20.11 -6.80 1.83
N SER A 158 19.23 -5.83 1.55
CA SER A 158 17.83 -6.10 1.22
C SER A 158 17.16 -4.95 0.47
N THR A 159 16.02 -5.22 -0.16
CA THR A 159 15.15 -4.16 -0.67
C THR A 159 14.59 -3.35 0.51
N VAL A 160 14.70 -2.03 0.42
CA VAL A 160 14.19 -1.07 1.39
C VAL A 160 13.00 -0.33 0.78
N ILE A 161 11.88 -0.34 1.49
CA ILE A 161 10.68 0.43 1.16
C ILE A 161 10.42 1.38 2.32
N LEU A 162 10.52 2.68 2.05
CA LEU A 162 10.24 3.77 2.98
C LEU A 162 8.85 4.32 2.69
N LEU A 163 7.97 4.33 3.69
CA LEU A 163 6.62 4.87 3.56
C LEU A 163 6.42 6.00 4.56
N PHE A 164 6.27 7.23 4.09
CA PHE A 164 5.96 8.40 4.90
C PHE A 164 4.47 8.73 4.79
N GLU A 165 3.68 8.28 5.77
CA GLU A 165 2.25 8.54 5.85
C GLU A 165 1.93 9.88 6.51
N ASN A 166 0.80 10.46 6.13
CA ASN A 166 0.28 11.73 6.63
C ASN A 166 1.24 12.90 6.36
N LEU A 167 1.84 12.95 5.17
CA LEU A 167 2.76 14.01 4.79
C LEU A 167 2.14 15.41 4.92
N HIS A 168 0.83 15.53 4.76
CA HIS A 168 0.07 16.76 4.95
C HIS A 168 0.17 17.37 6.35
N ASN A 169 0.60 16.59 7.35
CA ASN A 169 0.83 17.08 8.72
C ASN A 169 2.24 17.65 8.91
N LEU A 170 3.12 17.52 7.91
CA LEU A 170 4.46 18.10 7.92
C LEU A 170 4.44 19.47 7.22
N TYR A 171 5.16 20.44 7.77
CA TYR A 171 5.35 21.71 7.07
C TYR A 171 6.18 21.52 5.80
N GLN A 172 5.90 22.32 4.76
CA GLN A 172 6.62 22.27 3.49
C GLN A 172 8.15 22.35 3.67
N GLN A 173 8.64 23.25 4.52
CA GLN A 173 10.08 23.40 4.79
C GLN A 173 10.71 22.12 5.36
N ASP A 174 9.96 21.37 6.16
CA ASP A 174 10.41 20.13 6.76
C ASP A 174 10.33 18.97 5.77
N CYS A 175 9.34 18.95 4.87
CA CYS A 175 9.36 18.02 3.73
C CYS A 175 10.57 18.28 2.82
N LYS A 176 10.97 19.54 2.63
CA LYS A 176 12.18 19.89 1.89
C LYS A 176 13.43 19.37 2.60
N LYS A 177 13.53 19.52 3.93
CA LYS A 177 14.62 18.91 4.72
C LYS A 177 14.64 17.39 4.62
N LEU A 178 13.49 16.70 4.65
CA LEU A 178 13.43 15.25 4.43
C LEU A 178 14.07 14.85 3.10
N ILE A 179 13.81 15.62 2.03
CA ILE A 179 14.40 15.37 0.73
C ILE A 179 15.90 15.70 0.73
N ASP A 180 16.28 16.85 1.26
CA ASP A 180 17.64 17.40 1.17
C ASP A 180 18.64 16.75 2.14
N GLU A 181 18.21 16.41 3.35
CA GLU A 181 19.07 15.89 4.42
C GLU A 181 19.00 14.35 4.55
N PHE A 182 18.00 13.69 3.98
CA PHE A 182 17.84 12.24 4.07
C PHE A 182 17.83 11.55 2.70
N TRP A 183 16.87 11.89 1.82
CA TRP A 183 16.73 11.17 0.55
C TRP A 183 17.92 11.39 -0.40
N LYS A 184 18.34 12.64 -0.61
CA LYS A 184 19.49 12.97 -1.48
C LYS A 184 20.79 12.35 -0.96
N PRO A 185 21.19 12.48 0.33
CA PRO A 185 22.38 11.83 0.85
C PRO A 185 22.34 10.30 0.70
N LEU A 186 21.21 9.67 1.02
CA LEU A 186 21.05 8.22 0.90
C LEU A 186 21.24 7.71 -0.54
N THR A 187 20.65 8.43 -1.50
CA THR A 187 20.79 8.07 -2.92
C THR A 187 22.17 8.36 -3.48
N GLU A 188 22.87 9.40 -2.96
CA GLU A 188 24.27 9.68 -3.28
C GLU A 188 25.20 8.55 -2.84
N MET A 189 25.04 8.05 -1.60
CA MET A 189 25.80 6.88 -1.10
C MET A 189 25.60 5.64 -1.98
N GLY A 190 24.41 5.52 -2.57
CA GLY A 190 24.03 4.46 -3.50
C GLY A 190 24.70 4.52 -4.87
N LYS A 191 25.16 5.69 -5.34
CA LYS A 191 25.66 5.85 -6.72
C LYS A 191 26.81 4.92 -7.06
N SER A 192 27.75 4.74 -6.13
CA SER A 192 28.89 3.83 -6.28
C SER A 192 28.49 2.34 -6.41
N ARG A 193 27.27 1.98 -6.00
CA ARG A 193 26.73 0.62 -6.07
C ARG A 193 25.94 0.35 -7.34
N LEU A 194 25.38 1.39 -7.96
CA LEU A 194 24.63 1.28 -9.22
C LEU A 194 25.45 0.67 -10.36
N GLU A 195 26.78 0.69 -10.22
CA GLU A 195 27.75 0.11 -11.15
C GLU A 195 27.99 -1.40 -10.94
N ARG A 196 27.48 -2.01 -9.86
CA ARG A 196 27.64 -3.45 -9.56
C ARG A 196 26.33 -4.21 -9.80
N GLU A 197 26.40 -5.29 -10.56
CA GLU A 197 25.25 -6.18 -10.82
C GLU A 197 24.67 -6.77 -9.52
N GLY A 198 23.34 -6.77 -9.39
CA GLY A 198 22.62 -7.37 -8.26
C GLY A 198 22.10 -6.41 -7.19
N SER A 199 21.57 -5.23 -7.57
CA SER A 199 21.06 -4.26 -6.60
C SER A 199 19.68 -4.61 -6.05
N TYR A 200 19.49 -4.33 -4.76
CA TYR A 200 18.18 -4.28 -4.11
C TYR A 200 17.48 -2.96 -4.42
N TYR A 201 16.14 -2.93 -4.34
CA TYR A 201 15.40 -1.68 -4.54
C TYR A 201 15.51 -0.75 -3.33
N LEU A 202 15.56 0.55 -3.58
CA LEU A 202 15.34 1.59 -2.60
C LEU A 202 14.17 2.45 -3.08
N LEU A 203 13.01 2.28 -2.46
CA LEU A 203 11.80 3.00 -2.82
C LEU A 203 11.35 3.87 -1.66
N MET A 204 10.97 5.11 -1.94
CA MET A 204 10.35 6.01 -0.98
C MET A 204 8.98 6.47 -1.48
N PHE A 205 7.97 6.37 -0.64
CA PHE A 205 6.61 6.84 -0.92
C PHE A 205 6.24 7.94 0.07
N LEU A 206 5.95 9.12 -0.45
CA LEU A 206 5.46 10.28 0.29
C LEU A 206 3.94 10.34 0.10
N VAL A 207 3.17 10.16 1.17
CA VAL A 207 1.70 10.01 1.08
C VAL A 207 0.98 11.25 1.60
N ASP A 208 0.36 11.98 0.67
CA ASP A 208 -0.48 13.13 0.95
C ASP A 208 -1.97 12.80 0.76
N ASN A 209 -2.66 12.64 1.90
CA ASN A 209 -4.09 12.30 1.95
C ASN A 209 -5.04 13.49 1.70
N THR A 210 -4.51 14.72 1.58
CA THR A 210 -5.32 15.93 1.43
C THR A 210 -5.12 16.62 0.09
N GLY A 211 -3.98 16.39 -0.54
CA GLY A 211 -3.57 17.04 -1.78
C GLY A 211 -2.91 18.40 -1.56
N CYS A 212 -2.58 18.78 -0.32
CA CYS A 212 -1.94 20.06 -0.01
C CYS A 212 -0.56 20.22 -0.66
N SER A 213 0.16 19.12 -0.90
CA SER A 213 1.49 19.09 -1.52
C SER A 213 1.52 19.71 -2.91
N SER A 214 0.39 19.82 -3.61
CA SER A 214 0.33 20.51 -4.90
C SER A 214 0.53 22.02 -4.80
N THR A 215 0.40 22.60 -3.60
CA THR A 215 0.60 24.04 -3.36
C THR A 215 2.00 24.36 -2.83
N TRP A 216 2.80 23.34 -2.56
CA TRP A 216 4.13 23.49 -2.01
C TRP A 216 5.11 23.93 -3.09
N ASP A 217 6.00 24.85 -2.72
CA ASP A 217 7.19 25.18 -3.50
C ASP A 217 8.28 24.11 -3.27
N ILE A 218 7.99 22.91 -3.76
CA ILE A 218 8.90 21.77 -3.84
C ILE A 218 8.76 21.21 -5.27
N GLU A 219 9.89 21.03 -5.94
CA GLU A 219 9.93 20.49 -7.29
C GLU A 219 9.67 18.98 -7.26
N PHE A 220 8.43 18.59 -7.57
CA PHE A 220 8.07 17.20 -7.86
C PHE A 220 8.03 17.01 -9.38
N LYS A 221 8.88 16.13 -9.92
CA LYS A 221 8.98 15.91 -11.37
C LYS A 221 7.90 14.96 -11.86
N GLU A 222 7.43 15.14 -13.09
CA GLU A 222 6.69 14.08 -13.77
C GLU A 222 7.69 13.11 -14.41
N LEU A 223 7.39 11.80 -14.39
CA LEU A 223 8.32 10.78 -14.89
C LEU A 223 8.76 11.02 -16.35
N LYS A 224 7.84 11.55 -17.17
CA LYS A 224 8.08 11.86 -18.59
C LYS A 224 9.16 12.93 -18.80
N ASP A 225 9.40 13.76 -17.80
CA ASP A 225 10.39 14.86 -17.84
C ASP A 225 11.76 14.41 -17.31
N CYS A 226 11.86 13.17 -16.84
CA CYS A 226 13.09 12.61 -16.31
C CYS A 226 13.94 11.96 -17.40
N ASP A 227 15.26 12.09 -17.26
CA ASP A 227 16.24 11.41 -18.10
C ASP A 227 16.39 9.94 -17.65
N ARG A 228 16.12 9.01 -18.57
CA ARG A 228 16.23 7.55 -18.37
C ARG A 228 17.65 7.11 -18.04
N ALA A 229 18.68 7.86 -18.46
CA ALA A 229 20.07 7.54 -18.20
C ALA A 229 20.53 7.93 -16.78
N LEU A 230 19.79 8.79 -16.09
CA LEU A 230 20.16 9.34 -14.79
C LEU A 230 19.39 8.68 -13.63
N PRO A 231 19.99 8.58 -12.43
CA PRO A 231 19.24 8.15 -11.26
C PRO A 231 18.14 9.17 -10.95
N LEU A 232 16.94 8.70 -10.61
CA LEU A 232 15.84 9.57 -10.23
C LEU A 232 16.00 10.00 -8.76
N LEU A 233 16.73 11.10 -8.58
CA LEU A 233 17.03 11.66 -7.26
C LEU A 233 15.89 12.55 -6.76
N GLU A 234 15.13 13.17 -7.67
CA GLU A 234 13.98 13.98 -7.28
C GLU A 234 12.72 13.13 -7.11
N PRO A 235 11.84 13.49 -6.15
CA PRO A 235 10.54 12.87 -6.01
C PRO A 235 9.69 13.00 -7.28
N ILE A 236 9.18 11.87 -7.75
CA ILE A 236 8.31 11.75 -8.92
C ILE A 236 6.87 11.93 -8.45
N LYS A 237 6.15 12.88 -9.04
CA LYS A 237 4.73 13.07 -8.80
C LYS A 237 3.93 12.03 -9.57
N LEU A 238 3.27 11.11 -8.88
CA LEU A 238 2.30 10.24 -9.53
C LEU A 238 1.04 11.04 -9.90
N PRO A 239 0.31 10.64 -10.95
CA PRO A 239 -0.98 11.22 -11.27
C PRO A 239 -1.88 11.27 -10.04
N LYS A 240 -2.54 12.41 -9.83
CA LYS A 240 -3.44 12.62 -8.70
C LYS A 240 -4.53 11.55 -8.69
N ILE A 241 -4.84 11.02 -7.51
CA ILE A 241 -5.97 10.10 -7.37
C ILE A 241 -7.27 10.90 -7.44
N GLU A 242 -8.05 10.59 -8.47
CA GLU A 242 -9.37 11.18 -8.73
C GLU A 242 -10.48 10.19 -8.39
N GLU A 243 -11.72 10.70 -8.39
CA GLU A 243 -12.92 9.89 -8.24
C GLU A 243 -13.03 8.84 -9.38
N PHE A 244 -13.49 7.64 -9.04
CA PHE A 244 -13.75 6.61 -10.03
C PHE A 244 -14.93 7.02 -10.91
N THR A 245 -14.69 7.06 -12.21
CA THR A 245 -15.76 7.28 -13.18
C THR A 245 -16.73 6.11 -13.17
N LEU A 246 -17.99 6.38 -13.50
CA LEU A 246 -19.00 5.33 -13.66
C LEU A 246 -18.51 4.23 -14.62
N GLU A 247 -17.87 4.60 -15.73
CA GLU A 247 -17.36 3.65 -16.71
C GLU A 247 -16.28 2.72 -16.11
N ALA A 248 -15.37 3.28 -15.31
CA ALA A 248 -14.35 2.49 -14.64
C ALA A 248 -14.97 1.48 -13.65
N ILE A 249 -16.01 1.88 -12.92
CA ILE A 249 -16.74 0.97 -12.00
C ILE A 249 -17.49 -0.10 -12.79
N LYS A 250 -18.14 0.23 -13.92
CA LYS A 250 -18.81 -0.76 -14.78
C LYS A 250 -17.86 -1.83 -15.28
N ILE A 251 -16.71 -1.42 -15.81
CA ILE A 251 -15.66 -2.33 -16.30
C ILE A 251 -15.20 -3.23 -15.15
N TRP A 252 -14.98 -2.67 -13.96
CA TRP A 252 -14.56 -3.43 -12.79
C TRP A 252 -15.61 -4.44 -12.32
N VAL A 253 -16.89 -4.03 -12.18
CA VAL A 253 -17.98 -4.92 -11.75
C VAL A 253 -18.16 -6.07 -12.74
N THR A 254 -18.04 -5.79 -14.05
CA THR A 254 -18.13 -6.82 -15.09
C THR A 254 -17.00 -7.83 -14.99
N LYS A 255 -15.76 -7.37 -14.73
CA LYS A 255 -14.60 -8.26 -14.54
C LYS A 255 -14.69 -9.09 -13.27
N ASN A 256 -15.33 -8.55 -12.22
CA ASN A 256 -15.41 -9.15 -10.88
C ASN A 256 -16.83 -9.65 -10.53
N HIS A 257 -17.64 -10.03 -11.53
CA HIS A 257 -19.03 -10.50 -11.33
C HIS A 257 -19.15 -11.77 -10.47
N LYS A 258 -18.04 -12.49 -10.23
CA LYS A 258 -17.98 -13.71 -9.41
C LYS A 258 -17.80 -13.44 -7.91
N LEU A 259 -17.81 -12.18 -7.50
CA LEU A 259 -17.76 -11.83 -6.09
C LEU A 259 -19.06 -12.24 -5.37
N PRO A 260 -19.00 -12.54 -4.06
CA PRO A 260 -20.19 -12.85 -3.27
C PRO A 260 -21.27 -11.78 -3.43
N ASN A 261 -22.54 -12.20 -3.47
CA ASN A 261 -23.71 -11.34 -3.59
C ASN A 261 -23.81 -10.46 -4.85
N PHE A 262 -22.89 -10.61 -5.82
CA PHE A 262 -22.98 -9.95 -7.12
C PHE A 262 -23.93 -10.73 -8.04
N PRO A 263 -24.68 -10.05 -8.92
CA PRO A 263 -25.50 -10.72 -9.93
C PRO A 263 -24.66 -11.59 -10.86
N SER A 264 -25.01 -12.85 -11.04
CA SER A 264 -24.33 -13.74 -11.98
C SER A 264 -24.69 -13.39 -13.43
N ASP A 265 -23.71 -13.01 -14.24
CA ASP A 265 -23.75 -12.86 -15.70
C ASP A 265 -24.99 -12.15 -16.29
N ASN A 266 -25.56 -11.19 -15.54
CA ASN A 266 -26.64 -10.34 -16.01
C ASN A 266 -26.13 -8.90 -16.16
N ASN A 267 -25.79 -8.52 -17.40
CA ASN A 267 -25.24 -7.20 -17.72
C ASN A 267 -26.13 -6.03 -17.25
N TYR A 268 -27.45 -6.19 -17.24
CA TYR A 268 -28.36 -5.15 -16.77
C TYR A 268 -28.26 -4.95 -15.24
N GLU A 269 -28.25 -6.04 -14.48
CA GLU A 269 -28.12 -5.96 -13.02
C GLU A 269 -26.71 -5.54 -12.58
N LEU A 270 -25.67 -5.94 -13.34
CA LEU A 270 -24.29 -5.48 -13.12
C LEU A 270 -24.15 -3.97 -13.40
N ASP A 271 -24.76 -3.46 -14.48
CA ASP A 271 -24.79 -2.02 -14.79
C ASP A 271 -25.53 -1.23 -13.70
N LYS A 272 -26.65 -1.77 -13.20
CA LYS A 272 -27.41 -1.19 -12.09
C LYS A 272 -26.61 -1.17 -10.79
N LEU A 273 -25.86 -2.25 -10.50
CA LEU A 273 -24.98 -2.33 -9.35
C LEU A 273 -23.84 -1.30 -9.44
N ALA A 274 -23.18 -1.20 -10.60
CA ALA A 274 -22.14 -0.19 -10.84
C ALA A 274 -22.66 1.24 -10.69
N LYS A 275 -23.86 1.52 -11.21
CA LYS A 275 -24.55 2.82 -11.02
C LYS A 275 -24.86 3.08 -9.55
N ASN A 276 -25.28 2.07 -8.79
CA ASN A 276 -25.55 2.20 -7.36
C ASN A 276 -24.27 2.58 -6.60
N PHE A 277 -23.17 1.86 -6.84
CA PHE A 277 -21.86 2.20 -6.26
C PHE A 277 -21.41 3.61 -6.62
N HIS A 278 -21.56 4.01 -7.89
CA HIS A 278 -21.13 5.35 -8.32
C HIS A 278 -22.03 6.47 -7.75
N THR A 279 -23.35 6.36 -7.89
CA THR A 279 -24.27 7.45 -7.57
C THR A 279 -24.35 7.74 -6.07
N LYS A 280 -24.35 6.70 -5.23
CA LYS A 280 -24.39 6.89 -3.77
C LYS A 280 -23.10 7.49 -3.23
N ASN A 281 -21.98 7.07 -3.78
CA ASN A 281 -20.65 7.38 -3.26
C ASN A 281 -19.93 8.46 -4.06
N LYS A 282 -20.56 8.98 -5.13
CA LYS A 282 -20.00 9.97 -6.06
C LYS A 282 -18.64 9.56 -6.65
N GLY A 283 -18.38 8.26 -6.78
CA GLY A 283 -17.10 7.74 -7.25
C GLY A 283 -15.93 7.93 -6.26
N ILE A 284 -16.16 8.41 -5.03
CA ILE A 284 -15.09 8.60 -4.05
C ILE A 284 -14.45 7.23 -3.74
N PRO A 285 -13.11 7.09 -3.83
CA PRO A 285 -12.48 5.78 -3.73
C PRO A 285 -12.80 5.01 -2.44
N GLU A 286 -12.68 5.64 -1.27
CA GLU A 286 -12.99 4.98 0.00
C GLU A 286 -14.45 4.51 0.09
N ASP A 287 -15.39 5.39 -0.22
CA ASP A 287 -16.83 5.13 -0.17
C ASP A 287 -17.23 4.01 -1.15
N VAL A 288 -16.62 3.98 -2.34
CA VAL A 288 -16.87 2.90 -3.32
C VAL A 288 -16.29 1.57 -2.82
N MET A 289 -15.07 1.56 -2.27
CA MET A 289 -14.46 0.35 -1.70
C MET A 289 -15.28 -0.16 -0.52
N GLU A 290 -15.75 0.73 0.35
CA GLU A 290 -16.62 0.43 1.48
C GLU A 290 -17.94 -0.19 1.02
N ALA A 291 -18.62 0.43 0.05
CA ALA A 291 -19.87 -0.12 -0.49
C ALA A 291 -19.69 -1.48 -1.20
N ILE A 292 -18.54 -1.72 -1.84
CA ILE A 292 -18.21 -3.03 -2.42
C ILE A 292 -18.04 -4.07 -1.30
N CYS A 293 -17.30 -3.74 -0.23
CA CYS A 293 -17.10 -4.65 0.90
C CYS A 293 -18.43 -4.96 1.59
N GLU A 294 -19.24 -3.95 1.87
CA GLU A 294 -20.58 -4.10 2.45
C GLU A 294 -21.46 -4.99 1.59
N LYS A 295 -21.39 -4.84 0.26
CA LYS A 295 -22.16 -5.68 -0.67
C LYS A 295 -21.77 -7.16 -0.54
N CYS A 296 -20.52 -7.45 -0.22
CA CYS A 296 -20.01 -8.80 0.00
C CYS A 296 -20.11 -9.27 1.45
N ASP A 297 -20.75 -8.52 2.35
CA ASP A 297 -20.83 -8.79 3.81
C ASP A 297 -19.48 -8.70 4.55
N TYR A 298 -18.55 -7.88 4.07
CA TYR A 298 -17.26 -7.60 4.72
C TYR A 298 -17.10 -6.14 5.11
N ASN A 299 -16.23 -5.88 6.10
CA ASN A 299 -15.92 -4.52 6.53
C ASN A 299 -14.66 -4.01 5.82
N TRP A 300 -14.71 -2.81 5.24
CA TRP A 300 -13.54 -2.20 4.59
C TRP A 300 -12.34 -2.02 5.53
N SER A 301 -12.59 -1.68 6.80
CA SER A 301 -11.53 -1.49 7.80
C SER A 301 -10.67 -2.74 8.01
N ASP A 302 -11.22 -3.91 7.75
CA ASP A 302 -10.51 -5.18 7.85
C ASP A 302 -9.44 -5.31 6.77
N PHE A 303 -9.73 -4.88 5.54
CA PHE A 303 -8.75 -4.84 4.46
C PHE A 303 -7.67 -3.77 4.69
N MET A 304 -8.03 -2.63 5.29
CA MET A 304 -7.06 -1.58 5.63
C MET A 304 -6.06 -2.01 6.71
N LYS A 305 -6.43 -2.97 7.58
CA LYS A 305 -5.51 -3.58 8.54
C LYS A 305 -4.47 -4.49 7.86
N ARG A 306 -4.78 -5.03 6.67
CA ARG A 306 -3.90 -5.90 5.87
C ARG A 306 -2.80 -5.15 5.13
N ILE A 307 -2.84 -3.82 5.13
CA ILE A 307 -1.74 -3.01 4.57
C ILE A 307 -0.56 -3.11 5.52
N ASP A 308 0.23 -4.17 5.33
CA ASP A 308 1.54 -4.38 5.90
C ASP A 308 2.58 -3.72 4.98
N LEU A 309 2.74 -2.41 5.17
CA LEU A 309 3.84 -1.61 4.63
C LEU A 309 4.60 -1.00 5.80
#